data_AF-A0A9P7UEY8-F1
#
_entry.id   AF-A0A9P7UEY8-F1
#
_cell.length_a   1.000
_cell.length_b   1.000
_cell.length_c   1.000
_cell.angle_alpha   90.00
_cell.angle_beta   90.00
_cell.angle_gamma   90.00
#
_symmetry.space_group_name_H-M   'P 1'
#
loop_
_entity.id
_entity.type
_entity.pdbx_description
1 polymer ?
#
loop_
_entity_poly.entity_id
_entity_poly.type
_entity_poly.pdbx_seq_one_letter_code
_entity_poly.pdbx_strand_id
1 'polypeptide(L)'
;MKKTLNSEPIYGGPMTNESKDAWDALMPHGRGFVIIKNETAVPEMPKFNATMSEYKGVISVFHQLHCVWATREAFFRLLRDGNSTEIDLGHLGHCWDFVRQAIQCRADTTIEWQVSDELSGSLGWGYQHQCYDYDALLAWAEEHRWGDEQSIH
;
A
#
# COMPACT_ATOMS: atom_id res chain seq x y z
N MET A 1 -5.15 -18.37 -2.17
CA MET A 1 -6.32 -18.34 -3.09
C MET A 1 -5.88 -17.68 -4.39
N LYS A 2 -6.31 -18.16 -5.56
CA LYS A 2 -6.04 -17.49 -6.85
C LYS A 2 -7.19 -16.52 -7.14
N LYS A 3 -6.89 -15.27 -7.55
CA LYS A 3 -7.88 -14.26 -7.92
C LYS A 3 -7.51 -13.64 -9.26
N THR A 4 -8.49 -13.48 -10.14
CA THR A 4 -8.34 -12.66 -11.36
C THR A 4 -8.66 -11.22 -11.01
N LEU A 5 -7.78 -10.29 -11.39
CA LEU A 5 -8.00 -8.86 -11.20
C LEU A 5 -8.87 -8.34 -12.34
N ASN A 6 -9.96 -7.68 -12.00
CA ASN A 6 -10.86 -7.03 -12.95
C ASN A 6 -10.95 -5.55 -12.60
N SER A 7 -11.16 -4.67 -13.58
CA SER A 7 -11.35 -3.25 -13.30
C SER A 7 -12.56 -3.04 -12.38
N GLU A 8 -12.35 -2.29 -11.30
CA GLU A 8 -13.38 -1.90 -10.35
C GLU A 8 -13.47 -0.35 -10.32
N PRO A 9 -14.29 0.26 -11.20
CA PRO A 9 -14.31 1.71 -11.41
C PRO A 9 -14.58 2.55 -10.16
N ILE A 10 -15.23 1.97 -9.14
CA ILE A 10 -15.50 2.64 -7.85
C ILE A 10 -14.20 3.05 -7.13
N TYR A 11 -13.09 2.33 -7.36
CA TYR A 11 -11.80 2.62 -6.74
C TYR A 11 -10.91 3.53 -7.59
N GLY A 12 -11.12 3.55 -8.92
CA GLY A 12 -10.35 4.36 -9.87
C GLY A 12 -11.01 5.66 -10.33
N GLY A 13 -12.32 5.83 -10.11
CA GLY A 13 -13.08 6.98 -10.56
C GLY A 13 -12.84 8.27 -9.77
N PRO A 14 -13.67 9.32 -9.97
CA PRO A 14 -13.61 10.56 -9.19
C PRO A 14 -13.85 10.36 -7.69
N MET A 15 -13.46 11.36 -6.88
CA MET A 15 -13.69 11.38 -5.44
C MET A 15 -15.17 11.65 -5.10
N THR A 16 -16.01 10.61 -5.13
CA THR A 16 -17.39 10.65 -4.60
C THR A 16 -17.47 10.07 -3.19
N ASN A 17 -18.60 10.27 -2.51
CA ASN A 17 -18.85 9.65 -1.20
C ASN A 17 -18.85 8.12 -1.31
N GLU A 18 -19.45 7.57 -2.36
CA GLU A 18 -19.49 6.12 -2.59
C GLU A 18 -18.09 5.55 -2.83
N SER A 19 -17.24 6.28 -3.57
CA SER A 19 -15.84 5.89 -3.75
C SER A 19 -15.09 5.91 -2.42
N LYS A 20 -15.29 6.96 -1.61
CA LYS A 20 -14.70 7.05 -0.28
C LYS A 20 -15.14 5.90 0.63
N ASP A 21 -16.44 5.59 0.66
CA ASP A 21 -17.00 4.53 1.49
C ASP A 21 -16.45 3.15 1.05
N ALA A 22 -16.29 2.92 -0.25
CA ALA A 22 -15.68 1.71 -0.77
C ALA A 22 -14.21 1.56 -0.33
N TRP A 23 -13.44 2.65 -0.36
CA TRP A 23 -12.05 2.64 0.14
C TRP A 23 -11.97 2.45 1.65
N ASP A 24 -12.85 3.10 2.43
CA ASP A 24 -12.93 2.92 3.88
C ASP A 24 -13.26 1.46 4.24
N ALA A 25 -14.10 0.79 3.45
CA ALA A 25 -14.45 -0.62 3.65
C ALA A 25 -13.29 -1.61 3.41
N LEU A 26 -12.20 -1.19 2.76
CA LEU A 26 -10.98 -2.00 2.63
C LEU A 26 -10.12 -1.96 3.91
N MET A 27 -10.35 -0.98 4.77
CA MET A 27 -9.59 -0.78 5.99
C MET A 27 -10.33 -1.42 7.16
N PRO A 28 -9.65 -2.18 8.04
CA PRO A 28 -10.29 -2.70 9.24
C PRO A 28 -10.53 -1.56 10.22
N HIS A 29 -11.42 -1.79 11.18
CA HIS A 29 -11.52 -0.91 12.34
C HIS A 29 -10.15 -0.74 13.01
N GLY A 30 -9.83 0.50 13.39
CA GLY A 30 -8.49 0.84 13.87
C GLY A 30 -7.46 1.05 12.75
N ARG A 31 -7.85 1.05 11.47
CA ARG A 31 -7.01 1.37 10.29
C ARG A 31 -5.80 0.44 10.11
N GLY A 32 -5.86 -0.77 10.66
CA GLY A 32 -4.78 -1.76 10.58
C GLY A 32 -3.72 -1.62 11.68
N PHE A 33 -3.91 -0.71 12.64
CA PHE A 33 -3.09 -0.65 13.84
C PHE A 33 -3.44 -1.81 14.77
N VAL A 34 -2.41 -2.46 15.31
CA VAL A 34 -2.52 -3.66 16.15
C VAL A 34 -1.70 -3.52 17.41
N ILE A 35 -2.15 -4.19 18.47
CA ILE A 35 -1.41 -4.39 19.71
C ILE A 35 -0.92 -5.83 19.72
N ILE A 36 0.39 -6.01 19.91
CA ILE A 36 1.05 -7.31 19.98
C ILE A 36 1.59 -7.49 21.39
N LYS A 37 1.12 -8.52 22.07
CA LYS A 37 1.59 -8.84 23.42
C LYS A 37 2.93 -9.57 23.34
N ASN A 38 3.79 -9.40 24.33
CA ASN A 38 5.11 -10.04 24.39
C ASN A 38 5.02 -11.59 24.40
N GLU A 39 3.90 -12.16 24.83
CA GLU A 39 3.60 -13.61 24.74
C GLU A 39 3.29 -14.11 23.31
N THR A 40 3.16 -13.21 22.34
CA THR A 40 2.94 -13.56 20.94
C THR A 40 4.28 -13.97 20.32
N ALA A 41 4.37 -15.18 19.75
CA ALA A 41 5.56 -15.61 19.02
C ALA A 41 5.72 -14.78 17.74
N VAL A 42 6.44 -13.66 17.84
CA VAL A 42 6.85 -12.81 16.72
C VAL A 42 8.38 -12.87 16.57
N PRO A 43 8.93 -12.72 15.35
CA PRO A 43 10.38 -12.66 15.13
C PRO A 43 11.06 -11.59 16.00
N GLU A 44 12.35 -11.73 16.30
CA GLU A 44 13.12 -10.67 16.97
C GLU A 44 13.08 -9.38 16.16
N MET A 45 12.81 -8.26 16.83
CA MET A 45 12.49 -6.99 16.18
C MET A 45 13.53 -5.89 16.47
N PRO A 46 13.72 -4.94 15.54
CA PRO A 46 14.42 -3.70 15.85
C PRO A 46 13.75 -3.01 17.05
N LYS A 47 14.53 -2.64 18.07
CA LYS A 47 14.07 -2.01 19.32
C LYS A 47 13.13 -2.87 20.20
N PHE A 48 13.13 -4.20 20.04
CA PHE A 48 12.45 -5.08 20.99
C PHE A 48 12.95 -4.82 22.42
N ASN A 49 12.03 -4.59 23.34
CA ASN A 49 12.34 -4.36 24.74
C ASN A 49 11.58 -5.38 25.60
N ALA A 50 12.28 -6.43 26.02
CA ALA A 50 11.70 -7.54 26.77
C ALA A 50 10.94 -7.14 28.05
N THR A 51 11.13 -5.90 28.56
CA THR A 51 10.37 -5.38 29.71
C THR A 51 8.98 -4.87 29.37
N MET A 52 8.66 -4.65 28.09
CA MET A 52 7.34 -4.23 27.65
C MET A 52 6.38 -5.43 27.57
N SER A 53 5.15 -5.23 28.06
CA SER A 53 4.08 -6.24 27.98
C SER A 53 3.37 -6.24 26.62
N GLU A 54 3.38 -5.11 25.92
CA GLU A 54 2.72 -4.91 24.63
C GLU A 54 3.51 -3.98 23.72
N TYR A 55 3.32 -4.15 22.42
CA TYR A 55 3.90 -3.36 21.34
C TYR A 55 2.79 -2.89 20.40
N LYS A 56 2.92 -1.69 19.83
CA LYS A 56 1.95 -1.12 18.88
C LYS A 56 2.59 -0.97 17.51
N GLY A 57 1.88 -1.44 16.48
CA GLY A 57 2.32 -1.32 15.09
C GLY A 57 1.15 -1.25 14.12
N VAL A 58 1.45 -1.19 12.83
CA VAL A 58 0.49 -1.28 11.73
C VAL A 58 0.92 -2.42 10.81
N ILE A 59 -0.06 -3.15 10.26
CA ILE A 59 0.24 -4.18 9.25
C ILE A 59 0.46 -3.50 7.90
N SER A 60 1.57 -3.82 7.23
CA SER A 60 2.07 -3.11 6.04
C SER A 60 1.04 -2.99 4.92
N VAL A 61 0.23 -4.03 4.66
CA VAL A 61 -0.84 -3.97 3.65
C VAL A 61 -1.78 -2.77 3.85
N PHE A 62 -2.12 -2.43 5.09
CA PHE A 62 -3.02 -1.32 5.38
C PHE A 62 -2.32 0.03 5.26
N HIS A 63 -1.03 0.09 5.59
CA HIS A 63 -0.23 1.28 5.33
C HIS A 63 -0.08 1.53 3.82
N GLN A 64 0.19 0.49 3.03
CA GLN A 64 0.26 0.56 1.56
C GLN A 64 -1.06 1.06 0.95
N LEU A 65 -2.21 0.52 1.39
CA LEU A 65 -3.53 1.01 0.95
C LEU A 65 -3.76 2.48 1.32
N HIS A 66 -3.37 2.89 2.54
CA HIS A 66 -3.42 4.28 2.97
C HIS A 66 -2.59 5.19 2.07
N CYS A 67 -1.37 4.79 1.70
CA CYS A 67 -0.51 5.55 0.79
C CYS A 67 -1.14 5.73 -0.59
N VAL A 68 -1.72 4.66 -1.17
CA VAL A 68 -2.41 4.77 -2.47
C VAL A 68 -3.58 5.76 -2.39
N TRP A 69 -4.42 5.65 -1.37
CA TRP A 69 -5.51 6.60 -1.13
C TRP A 69 -5.00 8.03 -0.97
N ALA A 70 -3.95 8.25 -0.18
CA ALA A 70 -3.39 9.58 0.08
C ALA A 70 -2.88 10.26 -1.20
N THR A 71 -2.22 9.51 -2.10
CA THR A 71 -1.79 10.06 -3.40
C THR A 71 -2.98 10.45 -4.27
N ARG A 72 -4.01 9.60 -4.32
CA ARG A 72 -5.25 9.87 -5.06
C ARG A 72 -5.98 11.10 -4.52
N GLU A 73 -6.13 11.19 -3.19
CA GLU A 73 -6.79 12.32 -2.54
C GLU A 73 -6.03 13.63 -2.80
N ALA A 74 -4.71 13.63 -2.66
CA ALA A 74 -3.88 14.79 -2.93
C ALA A 74 -4.01 15.24 -4.39
N PHE A 75 -3.98 14.29 -5.34
CA PHE A 75 -4.17 14.57 -6.76
C PHE A 75 -5.51 15.25 -7.03
N PHE A 76 -6.62 14.69 -6.58
CA PHE A 76 -7.95 15.26 -6.85
C PHE A 76 -8.17 16.60 -6.15
N ARG A 77 -7.57 16.84 -4.98
CA ARG A 77 -7.57 18.15 -4.33
C ARG A 77 -6.87 19.19 -5.20
N LEU A 78 -5.68 18.87 -5.71
CA LEU A 78 -4.91 19.78 -6.59
C LEU A 78 -5.59 19.97 -7.95
N LEU A 79 -6.20 18.92 -8.52
CA LEU A 79 -6.92 19.00 -9.79
C LEU A 79 -8.16 19.92 -9.68
N ARG A 80 -8.87 19.89 -8.56
CA ARG A 80 -10.00 20.81 -8.33
C ARG A 80 -9.54 22.27 -8.27
N ASP A 81 -8.37 22.50 -7.69
CA ASP A 81 -7.83 23.85 -7.47
C ASP A 81 -7.07 24.36 -8.71
N GLY A 82 -6.73 23.48 -9.66
CA GLY A 82 -6.12 23.78 -10.96
C GLY A 82 -7.09 23.60 -12.14
N ASN A 83 -6.67 24.03 -13.34
CA ASN A 83 -7.41 23.77 -14.58
C ASN A 83 -6.47 23.10 -15.57
N SER A 84 -6.34 21.77 -15.49
CA SER A 84 -5.49 21.00 -16.41
C SER A 84 -6.33 20.03 -17.22
N THR A 85 -6.33 20.23 -18.54
CA THR A 85 -7.01 19.39 -19.53
C THR A 85 -6.10 18.30 -20.11
N GLU A 86 -4.83 18.26 -19.69
CA GLU A 86 -3.80 17.36 -20.26
C GLU A 86 -3.64 16.05 -19.48
N ILE A 87 -4.37 15.87 -18.38
CA ILE A 87 -4.23 14.68 -17.53
C ILE A 87 -5.22 13.60 -17.97
N ASP A 88 -4.70 12.42 -18.33
CA ASP A 88 -5.51 11.23 -18.56
C ASP A 88 -5.99 10.64 -17.22
N LEU A 89 -7.18 11.06 -16.79
CA LEU A 89 -7.84 10.55 -15.59
C LEU A 89 -8.20 9.07 -15.69
N GLY A 90 -8.40 8.55 -16.91
CA GLY A 90 -8.67 7.13 -17.13
C GLY A 90 -7.45 6.29 -16.79
N HIS A 91 -6.27 6.70 -17.27
CA HIS A 91 -5.01 6.01 -16.96
C HIS A 91 -4.67 6.06 -15.47
N LEU A 92 -4.73 7.25 -14.83
CA LEU A 92 -4.48 7.37 -13.39
C LEU A 92 -5.48 6.55 -12.56
N GLY A 93 -6.76 6.60 -12.92
CA GLY A 93 -7.81 5.82 -12.27
C GLY A 93 -7.55 4.32 -12.34
N HIS A 94 -7.18 3.82 -13.53
CA HIS A 94 -6.76 2.45 -13.72
C HIS A 94 -5.54 2.08 -12.87
N CYS A 95 -4.51 2.93 -12.83
CA CYS A 95 -3.31 2.69 -12.04
C CYS A 95 -3.60 2.58 -10.53
N TRP A 96 -4.40 3.48 -9.96
CA TRP A 96 -4.77 3.38 -8.54
C TRP A 96 -5.54 2.10 -8.20
N ASP A 97 -6.52 1.72 -9.04
CA ASP A 97 -7.26 0.49 -8.82
C ASP A 97 -6.37 -0.76 -8.99
N PHE A 98 -5.53 -0.77 -10.03
CA PHE A 98 -4.62 -1.89 -10.29
C PHE A 98 -3.62 -2.08 -9.14
N VAL A 99 -2.98 -1.01 -8.65
CA VAL A 99 -2.03 -1.08 -7.54
C VAL A 99 -2.74 -1.50 -6.24
N ARG A 100 -3.93 -0.96 -5.94
CA ARG A 100 -4.77 -1.38 -4.82
C ARG A 100 -5.09 -2.89 -4.86
N GLN A 101 -5.41 -3.41 -6.04
CA GLN A 101 -5.67 -4.84 -6.23
C GLN A 101 -4.40 -5.68 -6.07
N ALA A 102 -3.25 -5.22 -6.57
CA ALA A 102 -1.96 -5.88 -6.39
C ALA A 102 -1.56 -5.97 -4.92
N ILE A 103 -1.77 -4.89 -4.14
CA ILE A 103 -1.55 -4.85 -2.68
C ILE A 103 -2.42 -5.90 -1.97
N GLN A 104 -3.72 -5.97 -2.27
CA GLN A 104 -4.59 -6.97 -1.66
C GLN A 104 -4.24 -8.41 -2.10
N CYS A 105 -3.79 -8.59 -3.34
CA CYS A 105 -3.36 -9.89 -3.87
C CYS A 105 -2.10 -10.41 -3.18
N ARG A 106 -1.18 -9.49 -2.83
CA ARG A 106 0.06 -9.79 -2.08
C ARG A 106 0.06 -9.01 -0.77
N ALA A 107 -0.95 -9.28 0.06
CA ALA A 107 -1.15 -8.61 1.33
C ALA A 107 0.08 -8.79 2.23
N ASP A 108 0.88 -7.73 2.33
CA ASP A 108 2.10 -7.73 3.12
C ASP A 108 1.77 -7.74 4.61
N THR A 109 2.13 -8.83 5.28
CA THR A 109 1.85 -9.06 6.70
C THR A 109 2.93 -8.51 7.62
N THR A 110 3.94 -7.82 7.08
CA THR A 110 5.02 -7.21 7.87
C THR A 110 4.44 -6.21 8.86
N ILE A 111 4.89 -6.29 10.12
CA ILE A 111 4.48 -5.36 11.17
C ILE A 111 5.45 -4.19 11.19
N GLU A 112 4.90 -2.99 11.01
CA GLU A 112 5.64 -1.75 11.08
C GLU A 112 5.36 -1.07 12.43
N TRP A 113 6.38 -0.92 13.26
CA TRP A 113 6.25 -0.41 14.63
C TRP A 113 6.00 1.09 14.67
N GLN A 114 5.23 1.53 15.67
CA GLN A 114 5.02 2.96 15.91
C GLN A 114 6.34 3.67 16.18
N VAL A 115 6.48 4.87 15.59
CA VAL A 115 7.70 5.69 15.74
C VAL A 115 7.89 6.15 17.19
N SER A 116 6.78 6.50 17.87
CA SER A 116 6.73 6.81 19.30
C SER A 116 5.30 6.67 19.84
N ASP A 117 5.12 6.69 21.16
CA ASP A 117 3.81 6.70 21.81
C ASP A 117 2.98 7.96 21.49
N GLU A 118 3.64 9.06 21.10
CA GLU A 118 3.03 10.35 20.78
C GLU A 118 2.69 10.51 19.29
N LEU A 119 3.40 9.79 18.41
CA LEU A 119 3.20 9.83 16.97
C LEU A 119 2.64 8.49 16.49
N SER A 120 1.30 8.44 16.39
CA SER A 120 0.61 7.33 15.74
C SER A 120 0.95 7.31 14.25
N GLY A 121 1.86 6.43 13.85
CA GLY A 121 2.28 6.30 12.46
C GLY A 121 3.45 5.35 12.32
N SER A 122 3.69 4.90 11.10
CA SER A 122 4.87 4.16 10.72
C SER A 122 5.57 4.89 9.58
N LEU A 123 6.90 4.76 9.52
CA LEU A 123 7.69 5.24 8.40
C LEU A 123 7.67 4.28 7.21
N GLY A 124 7.27 3.02 7.41
CA GLY A 124 7.34 1.96 6.39
C GLY A 124 8.75 1.45 6.08
N TRP A 125 9.79 2.01 6.71
CA TRP A 125 11.19 1.70 6.41
C TRP A 125 11.89 0.97 7.55
N GLY A 126 12.88 0.14 7.21
CA GLY A 126 13.72 -0.57 8.18
C GLY A 126 13.12 -1.88 8.70
N TYR A 127 12.04 -2.37 8.06
CA TYR A 127 11.41 -3.65 8.37
C TYR A 127 11.80 -4.69 7.32
N GLN A 128 11.86 -5.95 7.74
CA GLN A 128 12.11 -7.06 6.83
C GLN A 128 10.80 -7.47 6.16
N HIS A 129 10.79 -7.44 4.82
CA HIS A 129 9.65 -7.87 4.00
C HIS A 129 9.98 -9.18 3.29
N GLN A 130 8.96 -10.00 3.05
CA GLN A 130 9.11 -11.17 2.19
C GLN A 130 8.90 -10.79 0.73
N CYS A 131 10.00 -10.54 0.03
CA CYS A 131 9.98 -10.19 -1.39
C CYS A 131 10.12 -11.42 -2.29
N TYR A 132 9.67 -11.27 -3.55
CA TYR A 132 10.12 -12.12 -4.64
C TYR A 132 11.48 -11.59 -5.13
N ASP A 133 12.26 -12.44 -5.76
CA ASP A 133 13.55 -12.05 -6.34
C ASP A 133 13.31 -11.14 -7.56
N TYR A 134 13.42 -9.83 -7.32
CA TYR A 134 13.21 -8.80 -8.34
C TYR A 134 14.33 -8.83 -9.38
N ASP A 135 15.57 -9.06 -8.96
CA ASP A 135 16.73 -9.05 -9.85
C ASP A 135 16.68 -10.25 -10.80
N ALA A 136 16.29 -11.43 -10.30
CA ALA A 136 16.06 -12.59 -11.14
C ALA A 136 14.91 -12.36 -12.14
N LEU A 137 13.83 -11.73 -11.71
CA LEU A 137 12.71 -11.39 -12.60
C LEU A 137 13.12 -10.37 -13.67
N LEU A 138 13.88 -9.34 -13.27
CA LEU A 138 14.38 -8.30 -14.16
C LEU A 138 15.33 -8.90 -15.20
N ALA A 139 16.28 -9.73 -14.78
CA ALA A 139 17.20 -10.40 -15.69
C ALA A 139 16.47 -11.32 -16.68
N TRP A 140 15.48 -12.09 -16.21
CA TRP A 140 14.68 -12.94 -17.07
C TRP A 140 13.88 -12.12 -18.10
N ALA A 141 13.25 -11.02 -17.68
CA ALA A 141 12.49 -10.14 -18.57
C ALA A 141 13.38 -9.48 -19.63
N GLU A 142 14.59 -9.07 -19.26
CA GLU A 142 15.58 -8.48 -20.16
C GLU A 142 16.05 -9.47 -21.24
N GLU A 143 16.33 -10.73 -20.86
CA GLU A 143 16.72 -11.80 -21.79
C GLU A 143 15.60 -12.16 -22.78
N HIS A 144 14.34 -12.02 -22.34
CA HIS A 144 13.16 -12.40 -23.10
C HIS A 144 12.37 -11.18 -23.62
N ARG A 145 12.98 -10.01 -23.68
CA ARG A 145 12.31 -8.77 -24.08
C ARG A 145 11.87 -8.82 -25.54
N TRP A 146 10.74 -8.18 -25.82
CA TRP A 146 10.20 -8.05 -27.17
C TRP A 146 10.85 -6.90 -27.96
N GLY A 147 11.37 -5.88 -27.26
CA GLY A 147 11.99 -4.70 -27.85
C GLY A 147 13.00 -4.06 -26.91
N ASP A 148 13.76 -3.08 -27.42
CA ASP A 148 14.89 -2.45 -26.72
C ASP A 148 14.56 -1.08 -26.10
N GLU A 149 13.27 -0.70 -26.02
CA GLU A 149 12.87 0.53 -25.34
C GLU A 149 13.03 0.40 -23.82
N GLN A 150 13.80 1.32 -23.22
CA GLN A 150 14.00 1.39 -21.78
C GLN A 150 13.46 2.72 -21.24
N SER A 151 12.14 2.81 -21.11
CA SER A 151 11.42 3.94 -20.54
C SER A 151 10.23 3.46 -19.71
N ILE A 152 9.76 4.30 -18.78
CA ILE A 152 8.46 4.10 -18.12
C ILE A 152 7.32 4.65 -19.01
N HIS A 153 7.61 5.65 -19.88
CA HIS A 153 6.67 6.31 -20.81
C HIS A 153 7.33 6.75 -22.12
#